data_AF-A0A3B9D395-F1
#
_entry.id   AF-A0A3B9D395-F1
#
_cell.length_a   1.000
_cell.length_b   1.000
_cell.length_c   1.000
_cell.angle_alpha   90.00
_cell.angle_beta   90.00
_cell.angle_gamma   90.00
#
_symmetry.space_group_name_H-M   'P 1'
#
loop_
_entity.id
_entity.type
_entity.pdbx_description
1 polymer ?
#
loop_
_entity_poly.entity_id
_entity_poly.type
_entity_poly.pdbx_seq_one_letter_code
_entity_poly.pdbx_strand_id
1 'polypeptide(L)'
;SFTLLGAWDDWVKQRTDRNGITARQKMLVQCLLASTAGVLLYFLEPDPEVSQVLFWPVGGGTLTLGWLVIPLAVVVIVATCNSVNLTDGLDGLAAGCTVSCGAAFVALCYLSGHRVLADYLSIPYLSGSGELAVILGGLVGAMLGFLWFNA
;
A
#
# COMPACT_ATOMS: atom_id res chain seq x y z
N SER A 1 9.63 5.91 -8.15
CA SER A 1 8.74 5.67 -6.99
C SER A 1 7.42 6.42 -7.21
N PHE A 2 6.36 6.04 -6.51
CA PHE A 2 5.08 6.79 -6.54
C PHE A 2 5.23 8.22 -6.01
N THR A 3 6.10 8.44 -5.02
CA THR A 3 6.42 9.78 -4.48
C THR A 3 7.00 10.72 -5.53
N LEU A 4 7.96 10.24 -6.34
CA LEU A 4 8.56 11.05 -7.42
C LEU A 4 7.55 11.34 -8.54
N LEU A 5 6.67 10.39 -8.87
CA LEU A 5 5.61 10.61 -9.85
C LEU A 5 4.62 11.70 -9.39
N GLY A 6 4.21 11.65 -8.11
CA GLY A 6 3.35 12.68 -7.51
C GLY A 6 4.02 14.05 -7.50
N ALA A 7 5.27 14.12 -7.03
CA ALA A 7 6.05 15.36 -7.02
C ALA A 7 6.24 15.96 -8.42
N TRP A 8 6.44 15.12 -9.43
CA TRP A 8 6.54 15.58 -10.82
C TRP A 8 5.20 16.11 -11.36
N ASP A 9 4.09 15.42 -11.08
CA ASP A 9 2.74 15.88 -11.45
C ASP A 9 2.43 17.26 -10.83
N ASP A 10 2.73 17.44 -9.54
CA ASP A 10 2.48 18.70 -8.84
C ASP A 10 3.43 19.81 -9.27
N TRP A 11 4.69 19.49 -9.57
CA TRP A 11 5.63 20.46 -10.14
C TRP A 11 5.16 20.99 -11.50
N VAL A 12 4.61 20.13 -12.37
CA VAL A 12 4.05 20.55 -13.66
C VAL A 12 2.82 21.44 -13.46
N LYS A 13 1.93 21.13 -12.50
CA LYS A 13 0.76 21.97 -12.16
C LYS A 13 1.15 23.38 -11.72
N GLN A 14 2.25 23.51 -10.98
CA GLN A 14 2.70 24.81 -10.46
C GLN A 14 3.50 25.64 -11.47
N ARG A 15 4.23 24.99 -12.39
CA ARG A 15 5.15 25.65 -13.34
C ARG A 15 4.56 25.96 -14.71
N THR A 16 3.41 25.39 -15.06
CA THR A 16 2.82 25.50 -16.40
C THR A 16 1.32 25.71 -16.29
N ASP A 17 0.68 26.32 -17.29
CA ASP A 17 -0.78 26.44 -17.39
C ASP A 17 -1.52 25.09 -17.60
N ARG A 18 -0.81 23.97 -17.38
CA ARG A 18 -1.34 22.62 -17.50
C ARG A 18 -1.80 22.12 -16.14
N ASN A 19 -2.91 21.40 -16.12
CA ASN A 19 -3.41 20.72 -14.93
C ASN A 19 -2.63 19.42 -14.62
N GLY A 20 -1.30 19.46 -14.67
CA GLY A 20 -0.40 18.33 -14.40
C GLY A 20 -0.04 17.50 -15.61
N ILE A 21 0.50 16.30 -15.36
CA ILE A 21 0.81 15.33 -16.42
C ILE A 21 -0.49 14.70 -16.96
N THR A 22 -0.46 14.21 -18.19
CA THR A 22 -1.68 13.63 -18.77
C THR A 22 -2.09 12.37 -18.00
N ALA A 23 -3.40 12.18 -17.80
CA ALA A 23 -3.94 11.02 -17.06
C ALA A 23 -3.43 9.68 -17.64
N ARG A 24 -3.28 9.59 -18.96
CA ARG A 24 -2.72 8.40 -19.63
C ARG A 24 -1.26 8.15 -19.25
N GLN A 25 -0.42 9.18 -19.21
CA GLN A 25 0.97 9.06 -18.78
C GLN A 25 1.06 8.68 -17.30
N LYS A 26 0.27 9.33 -16.44
CA LYS A 26 0.23 9.02 -15.00
C LYS A 26 -0.17 7.55 -14.76
N MET A 27 -1.24 7.11 -15.42
CA MET A 27 -1.72 5.73 -15.33
C MET A 27 -0.69 4.72 -15.86
N LEU A 28 -0.04 4.99 -17.00
CA LEU A 28 1.00 4.11 -17.54
C LEU A 28 2.17 3.94 -16.57
N VAL A 29 2.66 5.03 -15.98
CA VAL A 29 3.77 4.97 -15.01
C VAL A 29 3.34 4.25 -13.73
N GLN A 30 2.13 4.51 -13.22
CA GLN A 30 1.59 3.78 -12.06
C GLN A 30 1.49 2.27 -12.31
N CYS A 31 0.96 1.86 -13.47
CA CYS A 31 0.88 0.46 -13.86
C CYS A 31 2.26 -0.19 -14.00
N LEU A 32 3.24 0.50 -14.58
CA LEU A 32 4.61 -0.01 -14.71
C LEU A 32 5.28 -0.20 -13.33
N LEU A 33 5.17 0.79 -12.45
CA LEU A 33 5.70 0.71 -11.09
C LEU A 33 5.02 -0.40 -10.28
N ALA A 34 3.69 -0.52 -10.37
CA ALA A 34 2.92 -1.55 -9.68
C ALA A 34 3.22 -2.96 -10.23
N SER A 35 3.41 -3.10 -11.55
CA SER A 35 3.79 -4.37 -12.17
C SER A 35 5.17 -4.81 -11.73
N THR A 36 6.11 -3.86 -11.67
CA THR A 36 7.46 -4.12 -11.17
C THR A 36 7.41 -4.59 -9.72
N ALA A 37 6.64 -3.91 -8.86
CA ALA A 37 6.47 -4.32 -7.46
C ALA A 37 5.83 -5.71 -7.34
N GLY A 38 4.75 -5.99 -8.09
CA GLY A 38 4.09 -7.30 -8.07
C GLY A 38 4.99 -8.44 -8.56
N VAL A 39 5.78 -8.22 -9.60
CA VAL A 39 6.78 -9.18 -10.09
C VAL A 39 7.87 -9.41 -9.05
N LEU A 40 8.40 -8.36 -8.44
CA LEU A 40 9.42 -8.49 -7.39
C LEU A 40 8.89 -9.27 -6.19
N LEU A 41 7.67 -8.97 -5.73
CA LEU A 41 7.04 -9.71 -4.63
C LEU A 41 6.85 -11.19 -4.98
N TYR A 42 6.45 -11.50 -6.21
CA TYR A 42 6.23 -12.88 -6.65
C TYR A 42 7.53 -13.70 -6.74
N PHE A 43 8.64 -13.10 -7.18
CA PHE A 43 9.89 -13.82 -7.43
C PHE A 43 10.91 -13.76 -6.28
N LEU A 44 10.88 -12.70 -5.45
CA LEU A 44 11.81 -12.55 -4.33
C LEU A 44 11.34 -13.28 -3.08
N GLU A 45 10.04 -13.51 -2.93
CA GLU A 45 9.49 -14.26 -1.81
C GLU A 45 9.58 -15.77 -2.13
N PRO A 46 10.42 -16.54 -1.40
CA PRO A 46 10.64 -17.95 -1.70
C PRO A 46 9.45 -18.84 -1.30
N ASP A 47 8.59 -18.36 -0.40
CA ASP A 47 7.44 -19.11 0.08
C ASP A 47 6.22 -18.91 -0.84
N PRO A 48 5.72 -19.96 -1.53
CA PRO A 48 4.52 -19.88 -2.35
C PRO A 48 3.25 -19.60 -1.53
N GLU A 49 3.20 -19.98 -0.25
CA GLU A 49 2.05 -19.72 0.62
C GLU A 49 1.90 -18.22 0.93
N VAL A 50 3.00 -17.46 0.87
CA VAL A 50 2.98 -16.01 1.04
C VAL A 50 2.80 -15.29 -0.30
N SER A 51 3.48 -15.75 -1.35
CA SER A 51 3.54 -15.05 -2.64
C SER A 51 2.40 -15.36 -3.61
N GLN A 52 1.66 -16.46 -3.40
CA GLN A 52 0.69 -16.97 -4.39
C GLN A 52 -0.71 -17.21 -3.83
N VAL A 53 -0.89 -17.15 -2.52
CA VAL A 53 -2.15 -17.51 -1.86
C VAL A 53 -2.83 -16.26 -1.33
N LEU A 54 -4.11 -16.12 -1.67
CA LEU A 54 -4.99 -15.13 -1.06
C LEU A 54 -5.64 -15.74 0.17
N PHE A 55 -5.37 -15.17 1.34
CA PHE A 55 -6.03 -15.54 2.58
C PHE A 55 -7.37 -14.81 2.72
N TRP A 56 -8.44 -15.57 2.96
CA TRP A 56 -9.76 -15.02 3.22
C TRP A 56 -9.99 -14.93 4.74
N PRO A 57 -10.07 -13.71 5.31
CA PRO A 57 -10.10 -13.55 6.76
C PRO A 57 -11.40 -14.04 7.42
N VAL A 58 -12.49 -14.16 6.65
CA VAL A 58 -13.81 -14.53 7.19
C VAL A 58 -14.11 -16.00 6.88
N GLY A 59 -13.77 -16.90 7.80
CA GLY A 59 -14.01 -18.34 7.62
C GLY A 59 -12.78 -19.14 7.17
N GLY A 60 -11.59 -18.52 7.18
CA GLY A 60 -10.30 -19.23 7.11
C GLY A 60 -10.00 -19.91 5.77
N GLY A 61 -10.69 -19.52 4.70
CA GLY A 61 -10.43 -20.05 3.36
C GLY A 61 -9.14 -19.51 2.78
N THR A 62 -8.48 -20.30 1.94
CA THR A 62 -7.35 -19.87 1.13
C THR A 62 -7.65 -20.09 -0.34
N LEU A 63 -7.24 -19.15 -1.18
CA LEU A 63 -7.38 -19.25 -2.63
C LEU A 63 -6.00 -19.13 -3.27
N THR A 64 -5.50 -20.23 -3.85
CA THR A 64 -4.24 -20.23 -4.59
C THR A 64 -4.45 -19.57 -5.95
N LEU A 65 -3.88 -18.38 -6.12
CA LEU A 65 -3.97 -17.58 -7.35
C LEU A 65 -2.79 -17.84 -8.29
N GLY A 66 -1.64 -18.31 -7.78
CA GLY A 66 -0.43 -18.49 -8.57
C GLY A 66 0.03 -17.15 -9.16
N TRP A 67 0.32 -17.12 -10.45
CA TRP A 67 0.76 -15.91 -11.14
C TRP A 67 -0.29 -14.79 -11.18
N LEU A 68 -1.58 -15.10 -10.94
CA LEU A 68 -2.66 -14.10 -10.89
C LEU A 68 -2.52 -13.10 -9.74
N VAL A 69 -1.64 -13.37 -8.75
CA VAL A 69 -1.28 -12.38 -7.72
C VAL A 69 -0.65 -11.13 -8.35
N ILE A 70 0.09 -11.26 -9.46
CA ILE A 70 0.74 -10.11 -10.12
C ILE A 70 -0.30 -9.10 -10.63
N PRO A 71 -1.26 -9.45 -11.51
CA PRO A 71 -2.28 -8.50 -11.93
C PRO A 71 -3.16 -8.02 -10.78
N LEU A 72 -3.42 -8.85 -9.76
CA LEU A 72 -4.14 -8.43 -8.56
C LEU A 72 -3.38 -7.33 -7.81
N ALA A 73 -2.07 -7.52 -7.58
CA ALA A 73 -1.21 -6.53 -6.93
C ALA A 73 -1.17 -5.21 -7.73
N VAL A 74 -1.12 -5.29 -9.07
CA VAL A 74 -1.20 -4.10 -9.93
C VAL A 74 -2.49 -3.33 -9.67
N VAL A 75 -3.64 -4.02 -9.70
CA VAL A 75 -4.94 -3.40 -9.45
C VAL A 75 -4.99 -2.78 -8.06
N VAL A 76 -4.57 -3.50 -7.01
CA VAL A 76 -4.60 -3.01 -5.62
C VAL A 76 -3.72 -1.77 -5.44
N ILE A 77 -2.48 -1.78 -5.94
CA ILE A 77 -1.54 -0.66 -5.78
C ILE A 77 -2.03 0.57 -6.56
N VAL A 78 -2.43 0.39 -7.83
CA VAL A 78 -2.91 1.50 -8.67
C VAL A 78 -4.23 2.06 -8.13
N ALA A 79 -5.17 1.20 -7.74
CA ALA A 79 -6.43 1.63 -7.13
C ALA A 79 -6.17 2.43 -5.85
N THR A 80 -5.34 1.93 -4.95
CA THR A 80 -5.03 2.62 -3.68
C THR A 80 -4.40 3.99 -3.92
N CYS A 81 -3.44 4.08 -4.85
CA CYS A 81 -2.78 5.35 -5.19
C CYS A 81 -3.78 6.40 -5.72
N ASN A 82 -4.72 6.00 -6.58
CA ASN A 82 -5.73 6.89 -7.12
C ASN A 82 -6.82 7.21 -6.06
N SER A 83 -7.24 6.24 -5.24
CA SER A 83 -8.23 6.43 -4.18
C SER A 83 -7.77 7.45 -3.14
N VAL A 84 -6.52 7.37 -2.67
CA VAL A 84 -5.96 8.36 -1.73
C VAL A 84 -5.91 9.74 -2.38
N ASN A 85 -5.47 9.84 -3.64
CA ASN A 85 -5.43 11.11 -4.36
C ASN A 85 -6.82 11.72 -4.63
N LEU A 86 -7.85 10.89 -4.82
CA LEU A 86 -9.24 11.34 -4.96
C LEU A 86 -9.86 11.78 -3.63
N THR A 87 -9.41 11.20 -2.52
CA THR A 87 -9.86 11.57 -1.16
C THR A 87 -9.20 12.86 -0.69
N ASP A 88 -8.07 13.24 -1.28
CA ASP A 88 -7.30 14.44 -0.99
C ASP A 88 -7.91 15.67 -1.68
N GLY A 89 -9.02 16.16 -1.11
CA GLY A 89 -9.74 17.35 -1.59
C GLY A 89 -10.35 18.23 -0.49
N LEU A 90 -10.17 17.83 0.77
CA LEU A 90 -10.58 18.55 1.97
C LEU A 90 -9.44 18.49 2.99
N ASP A 91 -9.28 19.55 3.77
CA ASP A 91 -8.22 19.68 4.78
C ASP A 91 -8.25 18.48 5.74
N GLY A 92 -7.11 17.78 5.81
CA GLY A 92 -6.91 16.66 6.72
C GLY A 92 -7.65 15.36 6.38
N LEU A 93 -8.50 15.30 5.36
CA LEU A 93 -9.32 14.12 5.08
C LEU A 93 -8.47 12.92 4.65
N ALA A 94 -7.64 13.08 3.61
CA ALA A 94 -6.76 12.01 3.15
C ALA A 94 -5.72 11.61 4.21
N ALA A 95 -5.20 12.59 4.95
CA ALA A 95 -4.24 12.36 6.02
C ALA A 95 -4.87 11.57 7.19
N GLY A 96 -6.08 11.95 7.63
CA GLY A 96 -6.83 11.24 8.66
C GLY A 96 -7.14 9.80 8.27
N CYS A 97 -7.63 9.57 7.04
CA CYS A 97 -7.87 8.22 6.53
C CYS A 97 -6.57 7.39 6.50
N THR A 98 -5.46 7.99 6.08
CA THR A 98 -4.14 7.32 6.04
C THR A 98 -3.64 6.97 7.43
N VAL A 99 -3.84 7.82 8.43
CA VAL A 99 -3.50 7.52 9.83
C VAL A 99 -4.32 6.35 10.35
N SER A 100 -5.65 6.35 10.13
CA SER A 100 -6.52 5.25 10.58
C SER A 100 -6.16 3.91 9.93
N CYS A 101 -6.02 3.88 8.60
CA CYS A 101 -5.62 2.66 7.89
C CYS A 101 -4.20 2.23 8.24
N GLY A 102 -3.26 3.17 8.36
CA GLY A 102 -1.87 2.90 8.70
C GLY A 102 -1.75 2.28 10.10
N ALA A 103 -2.47 2.79 11.10
CA ALA A 103 -2.48 2.22 12.44
C ALA A 103 -3.00 0.77 12.46
N ALA A 104 -4.03 0.47 11.65
CA ALA A 104 -4.51 -0.89 11.48
C ALA A 104 -3.45 -1.79 10.84
N PHE A 105 -2.76 -1.33 9.80
CA PHE A 105 -1.68 -2.09 9.17
C PHE A 105 -0.47 -2.30 10.09
N VAL A 106 -0.11 -1.32 10.92
CA VAL A 106 0.93 -1.49 11.96
C VAL A 106 0.58 -2.65 12.89
N ALA A 107 -0.66 -2.70 13.38
CA ALA A 107 -1.14 -3.79 14.22
C ALA A 107 -1.11 -5.14 13.47
N LEU A 108 -1.61 -5.18 12.23
CA LEU A 108 -1.63 -6.41 11.42
C LEU A 108 -0.22 -6.95 11.13
N CYS A 109 0.74 -6.09 10.78
CA CYS A 109 2.12 -6.48 10.56
C CYS A 109 2.79 -7.01 11.83
N TYR A 110 2.53 -6.38 12.98
CA TYR A 110 3.05 -6.86 14.27
C TYR A 110 2.46 -8.22 14.66
N LEU A 111 1.14 -8.38 14.53
CA LEU A 111 0.44 -9.62 14.86
C LEU A 111 0.84 -10.78 13.94
N SER A 112 0.87 -10.55 12.62
CA SER A 112 1.30 -11.57 11.63
C SER A 112 2.80 -11.89 11.73
N GLY A 113 3.62 -10.96 12.19
CA GLY A 113 5.05 -11.15 12.39
C GLY A 113 5.42 -11.92 13.67
N HIS A 114 4.49 -12.12 14.60
CA HIS A 114 4.74 -12.78 15.88
C HIS A 114 4.06 -14.16 15.94
N ARG A 115 4.85 -15.23 15.95
CA ARG A 115 4.34 -16.60 15.75
C ARG A 115 3.25 -17.01 16.73
N VAL A 116 3.43 -16.74 18.03
CA VAL A 116 2.44 -17.08 19.07
C VAL A 116 1.11 -16.33 18.87
N LEU A 117 1.17 -15.06 18.46
CA LEU A 117 -0.02 -14.23 18.26
C LEU A 117 -0.74 -14.60 16.97
N ALA A 118 0.01 -14.86 15.89
CA ALA A 118 -0.55 -15.31 14.63
C ALA A 118 -1.31 -16.64 14.79
N ASP A 119 -0.71 -17.61 15.49
CA ASP A 119 -1.34 -18.90 15.80
C ASP A 119 -2.59 -18.73 16.68
N TYR A 120 -2.51 -17.91 17.73
CA TYR A 120 -3.63 -17.64 18.63
C TYR A 120 -4.83 -16.98 17.91
N LEU A 121 -4.56 -16.06 16.99
CA LEU A 121 -5.58 -15.34 16.22
C LEU A 121 -6.03 -16.08 14.95
N SER A 122 -5.41 -17.23 14.64
CA SER A 122 -5.65 -17.98 13.40
C SER A 122 -5.47 -17.12 12.14
N ILE A 123 -4.42 -16.29 12.13
CA ILE A 123 -4.01 -15.48 10.98
C ILE A 123 -2.69 -16.00 10.41
N PRO A 124 -2.37 -15.73 9.12
CA PRO A 124 -1.11 -16.16 8.53
C PRO A 124 0.09 -15.60 9.28
N TYR A 125 1.06 -16.47 9.56
CA TYR A 125 2.36 -16.05 10.08
C TYR A 125 3.29 -15.67 8.93
N LEU A 126 3.71 -14.40 8.87
CA LEU A 126 4.66 -13.89 7.89
C LEU A 126 5.96 -13.51 8.57
N SER A 127 7.01 -14.30 8.34
CA SER A 127 8.34 -14.02 8.90
C SER A 127 8.87 -12.67 8.41
N GLY A 128 9.41 -11.84 9.32
CA GLY A 128 9.90 -10.50 8.99
C GLY A 128 8.84 -9.41 8.81
N SER A 129 7.54 -9.75 8.78
CA SER A 129 6.44 -8.76 8.68
C SER A 129 6.46 -7.72 9.83
N GLY A 130 6.99 -8.08 10.99
CA GLY A 130 7.16 -7.16 12.13
C GLY A 130 8.02 -5.92 11.82
N GLU A 131 9.00 -6.02 10.93
CA GLU A 131 9.83 -4.86 10.52
C GLU A 131 9.01 -3.83 9.74
N LEU A 132 7.98 -4.27 9.00
CA LEU A 132 7.05 -3.37 8.30
C LEU A 132 6.25 -2.53 9.29
N ALA A 133 5.96 -3.05 10.49
CA ALA A 133 5.25 -2.29 11.52
C ALA A 133 6.05 -1.05 11.96
N VAL A 134 7.39 -1.12 11.98
CA VAL A 134 8.25 0.03 12.30
C VAL A 134 8.18 1.08 11.21
N ILE A 135 8.29 0.67 9.93
CA ILE A 135 8.21 1.58 8.77
C ILE A 135 6.84 2.26 8.72
N LEU A 136 5.76 1.47 8.87
CA LEU A 136 4.40 1.97 8.89
C LEU A 136 4.13 2.86 10.12
N GLY A 137 4.70 2.53 11.27
CA GLY A 137 4.62 3.38 12.47
C GLY A 137 5.27 4.74 12.26
N GLY A 138 6.43 4.78 11.60
CA GLY A 138 7.07 6.02 11.16
C GLY A 138 6.20 6.82 10.19
N LEU A 139 5.55 6.14 9.23
CA LEU A 139 4.60 6.77 8.31
C LEU A 139 3.39 7.36 9.04
N VAL A 140 2.78 6.61 9.97
CA VAL A 140 1.65 7.10 10.79
C VAL A 140 2.07 8.33 11.61
N GLY A 141 3.25 8.30 12.24
CA GLY A 141 3.78 9.44 12.98
C GLY A 141 4.01 10.68 12.10
N ALA A 142 4.56 10.48 10.90
CA ALA A 142 4.75 11.56 9.93
C ALA A 142 3.41 12.16 9.46
N MET A 143 2.40 11.31 9.22
CA MET A 143 1.06 11.77 8.82
C MET A 143 0.33 12.49 9.95
N LEU A 144 0.51 12.08 11.21
CA LEU A 144 0.00 12.83 12.37
C LEU A 144 0.66 14.21 12.49
N GLY A 145 1.97 14.28 12.28
CA GLY A 145 2.70 15.56 12.23
C GLY A 145 2.22 16.45 11.09
N PHE A 146 1.96 15.89 9.91
CA PHE A 146 1.37 16.61 8.77
C PHE A 146 -0.04 17.11 9.11
N LEU A 147 -0.89 16.26 9.68
CA LEU A 147 -2.27 16.59 10.05
C LEU A 147 -2.33 17.78 11.01
N TRP A 148 -1.38 17.93 11.93
CA TRP A 148 -1.30 19.09 12.82
C TRP A 148 -1.26 20.44 12.07
N PHE A 149 -0.66 20.48 10.88
CA PHE A 149 -0.56 21.67 10.04
C PHE A 149 -1.57 21.69 8.88
N ASN A 150 -2.31 20.61 8.67
CA ASN A 150 -3.24 20.41 7.56
C ASN A 150 -4.69 20.22 8.05
N ALA A 151 -4.97 20.52 9.32
CA ALA A 151 -6.30 20.47 9.93
C ALA A 151 -6.90 21.86 10.13
#